data_AF-A0A1T4L0I4-F1
#
_entry.id   AF-A0A1T4L0I4-F1
#
_cell.length_a   1.000
_cell.length_b   1.000
_cell.length_c   1.000
_cell.angle_alpha   90.00
_cell.angle_beta   90.00
_cell.angle_gamma   90.00
#
_symmetry.space_group_name_H-M   'P 1'
#
loop_
_entity.id
_entity.type
_entity.pdbx_description
1 polymer ?
#
loop_
_entity_poly.entity_id
_entity_poly.type
_entity_poly.pdbx_seq_one_letter_code
_entity_poly.pdbx_strand_id
1 'polypeptide(L)'
;MQQAVRETEAEVRNKVLKVTGFVTIALALSLHTDWLLGYLFGTITSLLMFKLLAITVDEAIEKEFNGARALVLKRYIIRYLIYGVVLYVALQRSYLNLISMLVGLFMVKMVILGDSIYNKFKDYLDSLVEKNY
;
A
#
# COMPACT_ATOMS: atom_id res chain seq x y z
N MET A 1 -4.34 -0.46 21.89
CA MET A 1 -4.51 0.13 20.55
C MET A 1 -3.24 0.02 19.71
N GLN A 2 -2.07 0.34 20.24
CA GLN A 2 -0.78 0.23 19.52
C GLN A 2 -0.46 -1.19 19.03
N GLN A 3 -0.75 -2.21 19.84
CA GLN A 3 -0.55 -3.62 19.47
C GLN A 3 -1.39 -4.01 18.24
N ALA A 4 -2.66 -3.60 18.21
CA ALA A 4 -3.55 -3.86 17.07
C ALA A 4 -3.03 -3.19 15.77
N VAL A 5 -2.51 -1.96 15.86
CA VAL A 5 -1.91 -1.26 14.70
C VAL A 5 -0.71 -2.03 14.14
N ARG A 6 0.15 -2.55 15.02
CA ARG A 6 1.34 -3.33 14.63
C ARG A 6 0.98 -4.68 14.00
N GLU A 7 -0.03 -5.36 14.54
CA GLU A 7 -0.54 -6.61 13.99
C GLU A 7 -1.14 -6.40 12.59
N THR A 8 -1.99 -5.38 12.41
CA THR A 8 -2.53 -5.01 11.10
C THR A 8 -1.44 -4.63 10.11
N GLU A 9 -0.43 -3.86 10.53
CA GLU A 9 0.70 -3.49 9.66
C GLU A 9 1.46 -4.74 9.19
N ALA A 10 1.77 -5.66 10.10
CA ALA A 10 2.51 -6.88 9.80
C ALA A 10 1.72 -7.81 8.85
N GLU A 11 0.41 -7.93 9.07
CA GLU A 11 -0.47 -8.70 8.19
C GLU A 11 -0.50 -8.12 6.77
N VAL A 12 -0.80 -6.82 6.65
CA VAL A 12 -0.85 -6.14 5.36
C VAL A 12 0.49 -6.22 4.65
N ARG A 13 1.61 -5.99 5.35
CA ARG A 13 2.96 -6.12 4.79
C ARG A 13 3.21 -7.52 4.24
N ASN A 14 2.88 -8.57 5.00
CA ASN A 14 3.10 -9.94 4.56
C ASN A 14 2.23 -10.31 3.35
N LYS A 15 0.98 -9.85 3.31
CA LYS A 15 0.10 -10.02 2.12
C LYS A 15 0.69 -9.30 0.92
N VAL A 16 1.08 -8.03 1.07
CA VAL A 16 1.69 -7.25 -0.02
C VAL A 16 2.95 -7.94 -0.53
N LEU A 17 3.85 -8.40 0.35
CA LEU A 17 5.06 -9.11 -0.05
C LEU A 17 4.77 -10.40 -0.84
N LYS A 18 3.74 -11.17 -0.46
CA LYS A 18 3.32 -12.36 -1.22
C LYS A 18 2.82 -11.99 -2.62
N VAL A 19 1.92 -11.01 -2.72
CA VAL A 19 1.36 -10.60 -4.01
C VAL A 19 2.43 -9.96 -4.89
N THR A 20 3.28 -9.10 -4.32
CA THR A 20 4.41 -8.50 -5.01
C THR A 20 5.40 -9.55 -5.47
N GLY A 21 5.73 -10.55 -4.66
CA GLY A 21 6.60 -11.66 -5.06
C GLY A 21 6.05 -12.40 -6.29
N PHE A 22 4.74 -12.71 -6.28
CA PHE A 22 4.08 -13.35 -7.43
C PHE A 22 4.12 -12.47 -8.69
N VAL A 23 3.76 -11.19 -8.58
CA VAL A 23 3.77 -10.24 -9.72
C VAL A 23 5.18 -10.02 -10.26
N THR A 24 6.19 -9.96 -9.38
CA THR A 24 7.60 -9.79 -9.75
C THR A 24 8.09 -10.99 -10.56
N ILE A 25 7.74 -12.22 -10.16
CA ILE A 25 8.08 -13.44 -10.91
C ILE A 25 7.38 -13.42 -12.28
N ALA A 26 6.10 -13.06 -12.33
CA ALA A 26 5.36 -12.97 -13.59
C ALA A 26 5.95 -11.93 -14.56
N LEU A 27 6.37 -10.77 -14.06
CA LEU A 27 7.04 -9.73 -14.85
C LEU A 27 8.47 -10.09 -15.25
N ALA A 28 9.20 -10.86 -14.43
CA ALA A 28 10.53 -11.34 -14.78
C ALA A 28 10.47 -12.31 -15.99
N LEU A 29 9.41 -13.12 -16.08
CA LEU A 29 9.20 -14.03 -17.20
C LEU A 29 8.84 -13.31 -18.51
N SER A 30 8.27 -12.10 -18.44
CA SER A 30 7.89 -11.33 -19.62
C SER A 30 9.03 -10.52 -20.25
N LEU A 31 10.26 -10.62 -19.73
CA LEU A 31 11.49 -9.99 -20.25
C LEU A 31 11.45 -8.45 -20.35
N HIS A 32 10.43 -7.79 -19.78
CA HIS A 32 10.33 -6.33 -19.74
C HIS A 32 10.97 -5.76 -18.47
N THR A 33 12.30 -5.57 -18.51
CA THR A 33 13.09 -5.07 -17.37
C THR A 33 12.64 -3.70 -16.85
N ASP A 34 12.20 -2.81 -17.73
CA ASP A 34 11.81 -1.43 -17.37
C ASP A 34 10.50 -1.40 -16.57
N TRP A 35 9.60 -2.37 -16.84
CA TRP A 35 8.36 -2.56 -16.11
C TRP A 35 8.60 -3.16 -14.73
N LEU A 36 9.54 -4.11 -14.64
CA LEU A 36 9.94 -4.72 -13.38
C LEU A 36 10.52 -3.67 -12.42
N LEU A 37 11.45 -2.85 -12.91
CA LEU A 37 12.09 -1.81 -12.11
C LEU A 37 11.10 -0.73 -11.66
N GLY A 38 10.23 -0.26 -12.56
CA GLY A 38 9.19 0.69 -12.19
C GLY A 38 8.25 0.11 -11.14
N TYR A 39 7.73 -1.10 -11.34
CA TYR A 39 6.85 -1.77 -10.38
C TYR A 39 7.49 -1.94 -9.00
N LEU A 40 8.73 -2.42 -8.93
CA LEU A 40 9.44 -2.61 -7.66
C LEU A 40 9.67 -1.28 -6.94
N PHE A 41 10.10 -0.24 -7.68
CA PHE A 41 10.32 1.08 -7.12
C PHE A 41 9.02 1.69 -6.55
N GLY A 42 7.91 1.58 -7.30
CA GLY A 42 6.59 2.01 -6.83
C GLY A 42 6.13 1.23 -5.60
N THR A 43 6.35 -0.09 -5.59
CA THR A 43 5.93 -0.97 -4.48
C THR A 43 6.71 -0.69 -3.20
N ILE A 44 8.03 -0.52 -3.29
CA ILE A 44 8.86 -0.16 -2.13
C ILE A 44 8.42 1.20 -1.58
N THR A 45 8.14 2.16 -2.47
CA THR A 45 7.63 3.48 -2.07
C THR A 45 6.29 3.36 -1.36
N SER A 46 5.35 2.56 -1.87
CA SER A 46 4.03 2.40 -1.26
C SER A 46 4.09 1.70 0.11
N LEU A 47 4.98 0.71 0.27
CA LEU A 47 5.28 0.10 1.57
C LEU A 47 5.85 1.10 2.57
N LEU A 48 6.77 1.97 2.14
CA LEU A 48 7.33 3.02 2.99
C LEU A 48 6.25 4.01 3.42
N MET A 49 5.40 4.46 2.49
CA MET A 49 4.27 5.35 2.79
C MET A 49 3.30 4.72 3.80
N PHE A 50 3.04 3.43 3.66
CA PHE A 50 2.16 2.68 4.55
C PHE A 50 2.74 2.55 5.97
N LYS A 51 4.04 2.25 6.09
CA LYS A 51 4.72 2.27 7.39
C LYS A 51 4.67 3.65 8.04
N LEU A 52 4.89 4.71 7.25
CA LEU A 52 4.76 6.08 7.73
C LEU A 52 3.33 6.37 8.22
N LEU A 53 2.31 5.77 7.60
CA LEU A 53 0.93 5.83 8.05
C LEU A 53 0.68 5.11 9.36
N ALA A 54 1.18 3.89 9.55
CA ALA A 54 1.07 3.17 10.81
C ALA A 54 1.63 4.02 11.97
N ILE A 55 2.82 4.59 11.77
CA ILE A 55 3.47 5.48 12.77
C ILE A 55 2.63 6.74 13.02
N THR A 56 2.09 7.37 11.97
CA THR A 56 1.24 8.56 12.12
C THR A 56 0.02 8.26 12.96
N VAL A 57 -0.62 7.11 12.73
CA VAL A 57 -1.82 6.71 13.46
C VAL A 57 -1.49 6.45 14.92
N ASP A 58 -0.39 5.73 15.19
CA ASP A 58 0.06 5.42 16.54
C ASP A 58 0.33 6.69 17.36
N GLU A 59 1.08 7.64 16.80
CA GLU A 59 1.38 8.92 17.45
C GLU A 59 0.18 9.88 17.56
N ALA A 60 -0.79 9.77 16.64
CA ALA A 60 -1.97 10.64 16.66
C ALA A 60 -2.95 10.27 17.77
N ILE A 61 -3.03 8.98 18.12
CA ILE A 61 -3.90 8.48 19.19
C ILE A 61 -3.43 8.97 20.57
N GLU A 62 -2.13 9.24 20.74
CA GLU A 62 -1.55 9.70 22.00
C GLU A 62 -1.68 11.22 22.23
N LYS A 63 -2.08 12.00 21.21
CA LYS A 63 -2.14 13.46 21.27
C LYS A 63 -3.56 13.97 21.49
N GLU A 64 -3.69 15.09 22.20
CA GLU A 64 -4.93 15.86 22.23
C GLU A 64 -5.36 16.30 20.83
N PHE A 65 -6.66 16.53 20.62
CA PHE A 65 -7.28 16.76 19.32
C PHE A 65 -6.54 17.79 18.44
N ASN A 66 -6.14 18.93 19.00
CA ASN A 66 -5.41 19.96 18.26
C ASN A 66 -3.99 19.51 17.86
N GLY A 67 -3.31 18.77 18.75
CA GLY A 67 -1.99 18.19 18.50
C GLY A 67 -2.04 17.07 17.46
N ALA A 68 -3.06 16.22 17.52
CA ALA A 68 -3.30 15.14 16.55
C ALA A 68 -3.56 15.71 15.14
N ARG A 69 -4.40 16.74 15.04
CA ARG A 69 -4.70 17.40 13.76
C ARG A 69 -3.45 17.99 13.10
N ALA A 70 -2.64 18.73 13.86
CA ALA A 70 -1.40 19.31 13.35
C ALA A 70 -0.38 18.25 12.94
N LEU A 71 -0.23 17.18 13.72
CA LEU A 71 0.64 16.05 13.41
C LEU A 71 0.24 15.38 12.09
N VAL A 72 -1.04 15.03 11.95
CA VAL A 72 -1.59 14.39 10.75
C VAL A 72 -1.35 15.28 9.52
N LEU A 73 -1.67 16.58 9.61
CA LEU A 73 -1.52 17.52 8.50
C LEU A 73 -0.06 17.63 8.03
N LYS A 74 0.90 17.76 8.96
CA LYS A 74 2.34 17.78 8.63
C LYS A 74 2.77 16.50 7.92
N ARG A 75 2.35 15.33 8.43
CA ARG A 75 2.69 14.03 7.82
C ARG A 75 2.04 13.83 6.45
N TYR A 76 0.86 14.39 6.21
CA TYR A 76 0.25 14.40 4.88
C TYR A 76 1.06 15.22 3.88
N ILE A 77 1.51 16.43 4.26
CA ILE A 77 2.36 17.26 3.40
C ILE A 77 3.64 16.50 3.03
N ILE A 78 4.30 15.86 4.00
CA ILE A 78 5.50 15.05 3.75
C ILE A 78 5.21 13.92 2.74
N ARG A 79 4.08 13.22 2.85
CA ARG A 79 3.72 12.18 1.87
C ARG A 79 3.56 12.73 0.46
N TYR A 80 2.90 13.88 0.30
CA TYR A 80 2.76 14.51 -1.01
C TYR A 80 4.09 14.97 -1.60
N LEU A 81 5.01 15.47 -0.77
CA LEU A 81 6.37 15.77 -1.20
C LEU A 81 7.10 14.51 -1.68
N ILE A 82 6.99 13.40 -0.95
CA ILE A 82 7.63 12.14 -1.35
C ILE A 82 7.02 11.61 -2.65
N TYR A 83 5.69 11.67 -2.83
CA TYR A 83 5.07 11.34 -4.11
C TYR A 83 5.57 12.22 -5.24
N GLY A 84 5.71 13.53 -5.02
CA GLY A 84 6.28 14.45 -6.00
C GLY A 84 7.71 14.07 -6.40
N VAL A 85 8.57 13.76 -5.44
CA VAL A 85 9.96 13.31 -5.69
C VAL A 85 9.98 12.00 -6.47
N VAL A 86 9.15 11.02 -6.07
CA VAL A 86 9.08 9.71 -6.72
C VAL A 86 8.63 9.83 -8.17
N LEU A 87 7.59 10.63 -8.44
CA LEU A 87 7.12 10.92 -9.81
C LEU A 87 8.19 11.66 -10.62
N TYR A 88 8.86 12.63 -10.02
CA TYR A 88 9.94 13.37 -10.69
C TYR A 88 11.11 12.46 -11.09
N VAL A 89 11.54 11.57 -10.19
CA VAL A 89 12.57 10.57 -10.48
C VAL A 89 12.12 9.62 -11.60
N ALA A 90 10.86 9.21 -11.61
CA ALA A 90 10.32 8.34 -12.65
C ALA A 90 10.33 8.99 -14.05
N LEU A 91 10.07 10.30 -14.12
CA LEU A 91 10.08 11.04 -15.39
C LEU A 91 11.51 11.28 -15.91
N GLN A 92 12.49 11.40 -15.02
CA GLN A 92 13.90 11.60 -15.36
C GLN A 92 14.61 10.31 -15.81
N ARG A 93 14.16 9.14 -15.35
CA ARG A 93 14.84 7.86 -15.59
C ARG A 93 14.14 7.10 -16.71
N SER A 94 14.81 6.94 -17.86
CA SER A 94 14.26 6.18 -19.00
C SER A 94 14.05 4.68 -18.74
N TYR A 95 14.76 4.10 -17.76
CA TYR A 95 14.61 2.69 -17.37
C TYR A 95 13.45 2.44 -16.39
N LEU A 96 12.75 3.48 -15.92
CA LEU A 96 11.58 3.34 -15.07
C LEU A 96 10.32 3.57 -15.91
N ASN A 97 9.57 2.51 -16.17
CA ASN A 97 8.27 2.68 -16.80
C ASN A 97 7.29 3.34 -15.81
N LEU A 98 6.86 4.56 -16.13
CA LEU A 98 5.96 5.37 -15.28
C LEU A 98 4.67 4.64 -14.92
N ILE A 99 4.06 3.92 -15.87
CA ILE A 99 2.80 3.19 -15.66
C ILE A 99 3.02 2.07 -14.63
N SER A 100 4.06 1.25 -14.83
CA SER A 100 4.39 0.16 -13.90
C SER A 100 4.69 0.67 -12.48
N MET A 101 5.34 1.83 -12.36
CA MET A 101 5.60 2.47 -11.08
C MET A 101 4.32 2.97 -10.42
N LEU A 102 3.40 3.60 -11.16
CA LEU A 102 2.11 4.00 -10.62
C LEU A 102 1.35 2.78 -10.10
N VAL A 103 1.34 1.67 -10.85
CA VAL A 103 0.74 0.41 -10.38
C VAL A 103 1.36 -0.06 -9.07
N GLY A 104 2.70 -0.07 -8.97
CA GLY A 104 3.40 -0.39 -7.72
C GLY A 104 3.08 0.58 -6.57
N LEU A 105 2.91 1.87 -6.88
CA LEU A 105 2.60 2.92 -5.90
C LEU A 105 1.22 2.72 -5.25
N PHE A 106 0.25 2.19 -6.00
CA PHE A 106 -1.08 1.86 -5.49
C PHE A 106 -1.20 0.44 -4.94
N MET A 107 -0.14 -0.37 -5.01
CA MET A 107 -0.18 -1.80 -4.67
C MET A 107 -0.71 -2.06 -3.26
N VAL A 108 -0.20 -1.36 -2.24
CA VAL A 108 -0.66 -1.55 -0.85
C VAL A 108 -2.16 -1.24 -0.71
N LYS A 109 -2.64 -0.18 -1.35
CA LYS A 109 -4.07 0.19 -1.33
C LYS A 109 -4.93 -0.88 -2.00
N MET A 110 -4.47 -1.42 -3.13
CA MET A 110 -5.17 -2.49 -3.83
C MET A 110 -5.28 -3.77 -3.00
N VAL A 111 -4.21 -4.15 -2.28
CA VAL A 111 -4.24 -5.31 -1.38
C VAL A 111 -5.24 -5.10 -0.24
N ILE A 112 -5.22 -3.93 0.41
CA ILE A 112 -6.14 -3.63 1.53
C ILE A 112 -7.60 -3.62 1.05
N LEU A 113 -7.88 -2.94 -0.06
CA LEU A 113 -9.23 -2.85 -0.63
C LEU A 113 -9.70 -4.22 -1.13
N GLY A 114 -8.84 -4.97 -1.81
CA GLY A 114 -9.13 -6.31 -2.29
C GLY A 114 -9.48 -7.27 -1.16
N ASP A 115 -8.72 -7.25 -0.07
CA ASP A 115 -8.98 -8.08 1.12
C ASP A 115 -10.33 -7.71 1.77
N SER A 116 -10.61 -6.41 1.90
CA SER A 116 -11.87 -5.91 2.47
C SER A 116 -13.09 -6.29 1.61
N ILE A 117 -12.96 -6.23 0.28
CA ILE A 117 -14.03 -6.60 -0.65
C ILE A 117 -14.22 -8.12 -0.64
N TYR A 118 -13.13 -8.90 -0.67
CA TYR A 118 -13.18 -10.36 -0.68
C TYR A 118 -13.89 -10.91 0.57
N ASN A 119 -13.54 -10.39 1.76
CA ASN A 119 -14.17 -10.82 3.00
C ASN A 119 -15.67 -10.50 3.02
N LYS A 120 -16.06 -9.26 2.65
CA LYS A 120 -17.48 -8.89 2.56
C LYS A 120 -18.26 -9.74 1.57
N PHE A 121 -17.65 -10.05 0.43
CA PHE A 121 -18.29 -10.88 -0.59
C PHE A 121 -18.46 -12.32 -0.12
N LYS A 122 -17.44 -12.88 0.54
CA LYS A 122 -17.50 -14.21 1.14
C LYS A 122 -18.60 -14.28 2.20
N ASP A 123 -18.63 -13.34 3.14
CA ASP A 123 -19.66 -13.29 4.18
C ASP A 123 -21.08 -13.21 3.58
N TYR A 124 -21.23 -12.44 2.50
CA TYR A 124 -22.49 -12.36 1.76
C TYR A 124 -22.88 -13.69 1.12
N LEU A 125 -21.95 -14.38 0.44
CA LEU A 125 -22.23 -15.69 -0.14
C LEU A 125 -22.57 -16.73 0.93
N ASP A 126 -21.84 -16.76 2.04
CA ASP A 126 -22.08 -17.68 3.15
C ASP A 126 -23.49 -17.48 3.72
N SER A 127 -23.94 -16.23 3.88
CA SER A 127 -25.31 -15.92 4.32
C SER A 127 -26.41 -16.35 3.33
N LEU A 128 -26.12 -16.41 2.02
CA LEU A 128 -27.05 -16.89 1.02
C LEU A 128 -27.14 -18.42 1.00
N VAL A 129 -26.02 -19.09 1.28
CA VAL A 129 -25.94 -20.55 1.41
C VAL A 129 -26.67 -21.01 2.67
N GLU A 130 -26.47 -20.31 3.79
CA GLU A 130 -27.07 -20.67 5.09
C GLU A 130 -28.59 -20.43 5.15
N LYS A 131 -29.12 -19.50 4.34
CA LYS A 131 -30.57 -19.25 4.22
C LYS A 131 -31.30 -20.29 3.35
N ASN A 132 -30.57 -21.17 2.68
CA ASN A 132 -31.11 -22.20 1.77
C ASN A 132 -31.09 -23.63 2.37
N TYR A 133 -30.79 -23.74 3.67
CA TYR A 133 -30.94 -24.93 4.51
C TYR A 133 -31.92 -24.65 5.65
#